data_AF-A0A2H0KKV7-F1
#
_entry.id   AF-A0A2H0KKV7-F1
#
_cell.length_a   1.000
_cell.length_b   1.000
_cell.length_c   1.000
_cell.angle_alpha   90.00
_cell.angle_beta   90.00
_cell.angle_gamma   90.00
#
_symmetry.space_group_name_H-M   'P 1'
#
loop_
_entity.id
_entity.type
_entity.pdbx_description
1 polymer ?
#
loop_
_entity_poly.entity_id
_entity_poly.type
_entity_poly.pdbx_seq_one_letter_code
_entity_poly.pdbx_strand_id
1 'polypeptide(L)'
;MEIIQLTILPILLLIILFMSGLGLSSYFFKDLDKEAQFILAPIIGIATIVFIISLLLLVGLTGKQASLIVAFCLLTIDIIRTKYIFELIKSIRLRLVFFCFVLLIFLYYILTPLYKLGYATTTTYYIGDSVAYISATDILKSNSIYSFNKSAGDPFNESRSNTLDQYNAWGFFHGGARWGTPIILVFFSVLSGFNNVQIFTILSYIFFIISGLLIFQIIDGYIKKTNMFISFLLSLFYLFNYSLFWIVANGQISQTITVIFFLSIIYLVEERKIFSQKILIEL
;
A
#
# COMPACT_ATOMS: atom_id res chain seq x y z
N MET A 1 -12.41 18.64 14.99
CA MET A 1 -10.99 18.25 14.85
C MET A 1 -10.84 16.93 14.07
N GLU A 2 -11.73 15.96 14.28
CA GLU A 2 -11.67 14.63 13.65
C GLU A 2 -11.95 14.60 12.14
N ILE A 3 -12.85 15.45 11.62
CA ILE A 3 -13.14 15.53 10.17
C ILE A 3 -11.90 16.00 9.39
N ILE A 4 -11.16 16.97 9.94
CA ILE A 4 -9.93 17.48 9.34
C ILE A 4 -8.85 16.39 9.32
N GLN A 5 -8.69 15.66 10.44
CA GLN A 5 -7.76 14.53 10.53
C GLN A 5 -8.08 13.43 9.51
N LEU A 6 -9.34 13.03 9.38
CA LEU A 6 -9.75 11.96 8.47
C LEU A 6 -9.78 12.39 6.99
N THR A 7 -9.81 13.69 6.69
CA THR A 7 -9.68 14.23 5.31
C THR A 7 -8.21 14.37 4.91
N ILE A 8 -7.36 14.81 5.84
CA ILE A 8 -5.91 14.99 5.60
C ILE A 8 -5.19 13.64 5.56
N LEU A 9 -5.58 12.68 6.40
CA LEU A 9 -4.89 11.40 6.53
C LEU A 9 -4.81 10.62 5.20
N PRO A 10 -5.88 10.42 4.42
CA PRO A 10 -5.80 9.76 3.12
C PRO A 10 -4.83 10.45 2.14
N ILE A 11 -4.84 11.79 2.12
CA ILE A 11 -3.93 12.57 1.26
C ILE A 11 -2.48 12.37 1.71
N LEU A 12 -2.23 12.44 3.02
CA LEU A 12 -0.90 12.23 3.59
C LEU A 12 -0.38 10.81 3.31
N LEU A 13 -1.22 9.79 3.49
CA LEU A 13 -0.85 8.39 3.22
C LEU A 13 -0.56 8.18 1.73
N LEU A 14 -1.33 8.78 0.83
CA LEU A 14 -1.03 8.77 -0.61
C LEU A 14 0.32 9.42 -0.90
N ILE A 15 0.60 10.59 -0.32
CA ILE A 15 1.89 11.27 -0.52
C ILE A 15 3.05 10.39 -0.04
N ILE A 16 2.96 9.84 1.18
CA ILE A 16 3.99 8.93 1.71
C ILE A 16 4.17 7.72 0.80
N LEU A 17 3.06 7.12 0.35
CA LEU A 17 3.07 5.94 -0.50
C LEU A 17 3.75 6.21 -1.85
N PHE A 18 3.41 7.30 -2.53
CA PHE A 18 4.04 7.65 -3.80
C PHE A 18 5.51 8.03 -3.62
N MET A 19 5.83 8.90 -2.66
CA MET A 19 7.23 9.28 -2.41
C MET A 19 8.09 8.06 -2.08
N SER A 20 7.56 7.09 -1.32
CA SER A 20 8.31 5.88 -0.98
C SER A 20 8.80 5.02 -2.17
N GLY A 21 8.29 5.25 -3.39
CA GLY A 21 8.69 4.46 -4.56
C GLY A 21 9.02 5.23 -5.83
N LEU A 22 8.82 6.56 -5.91
CA LEU A 22 9.07 7.34 -7.13
C LEU A 22 10.55 7.37 -7.53
N GLY A 23 11.45 7.63 -6.58
CA GLY A 23 12.88 7.61 -6.82
C GLY A 23 13.36 6.21 -7.24
N LEU A 24 12.85 5.15 -6.59
CA LEU A 24 13.19 3.77 -6.93
C LEU A 24 12.65 3.35 -8.30
N SER A 25 11.41 3.70 -8.62
CA SER A 25 10.81 3.37 -9.92
C SER A 25 11.59 4.01 -11.06
N SER A 26 12.02 5.26 -10.88
CA SER A 26 12.89 5.95 -11.83
C SER A 26 14.24 5.30 -12.04
N TYR A 27 14.73 4.53 -11.06
CA TYR A 27 16.04 3.90 -11.11
C TYR A 27 15.97 2.50 -11.73
N PHE A 28 15.07 1.65 -11.22
CA PHE A 28 14.95 0.26 -11.65
C PHE A 28 14.20 0.09 -12.97
N PHE A 29 13.29 1.00 -13.31
CA PHE A 29 12.43 0.90 -14.48
C PHE A 29 12.64 2.04 -15.48
N LYS A 30 13.88 2.48 -15.63
CA LYS A 30 14.28 3.59 -16.53
C LYS A 30 13.84 3.40 -17.99
N ASP A 31 13.68 2.15 -18.43
CA ASP A 31 13.33 1.81 -19.81
C ASP A 31 11.80 1.79 -20.05
N LEU A 32 10.98 1.90 -19.00
CA LEU A 32 9.53 2.03 -19.11
C LEU A 32 9.13 3.47 -19.42
N ASP A 33 7.93 3.64 -19.97
CA ASP A 33 7.31 4.96 -20.10
C ASP A 33 7.17 5.62 -18.72
N LYS A 34 7.33 6.95 -18.66
CA LYS A 34 7.28 7.72 -17.41
C LYS A 34 5.92 7.56 -16.70
N GLU A 35 4.82 7.41 -17.42
CA GLU A 35 3.50 7.15 -16.85
C GLU A 35 3.47 5.79 -16.14
N ALA A 36 4.01 4.74 -16.77
CA ALA A 36 4.10 3.42 -16.16
C ALA A 36 4.95 3.43 -14.88
N GLN A 37 6.07 4.16 -14.90
CA GLN A 37 6.92 4.34 -13.72
C GLN A 37 6.21 5.06 -12.56
N PHE A 38 5.35 6.05 -12.86
CA PHE A 38 4.53 6.73 -11.86
C PHE A 38 3.52 5.79 -11.20
N ILE A 39 2.82 5.00 -12.01
CA ILE A 39 1.75 4.10 -11.55
C ILE A 39 2.30 2.95 -10.73
N LEU A 40 3.48 2.44 -11.08
CA LEU A 40 4.14 1.35 -10.35
C LEU A 40 4.86 1.82 -9.08
N ALA A 41 5.13 3.12 -8.92
CA ALA A 41 5.87 3.65 -7.77
C ALA A 41 5.29 3.20 -6.41
N PRO A 42 3.98 3.31 -6.13
CA PRO A 42 3.39 2.79 -4.89
C PRO A 42 3.73 1.33 -4.59
N ILE A 43 3.68 0.45 -5.60
CA ILE A 43 3.95 -0.99 -5.42
C ILE A 43 5.42 -1.24 -5.11
N ILE A 44 6.31 -0.57 -5.85
CA ILE A 44 7.76 -0.67 -5.65
C ILE A 44 8.14 -0.17 -4.25
N GLY A 45 7.54 0.94 -3.81
CA GLY A 45 7.71 1.48 -2.47
C GLY A 45 7.31 0.47 -1.40
N ILE A 46 6.10 -0.08 -1.47
CA ILE A 46 5.61 -1.09 -0.50
C ILE A 46 6.53 -2.32 -0.47
N ALA A 47 6.87 -2.88 -1.63
CA ALA A 47 7.71 -4.07 -1.72
C ALA A 47 9.08 -3.79 -1.06
N THR A 48 9.65 -2.61 -1.31
CA THR A 48 10.93 -2.20 -0.73
C THR A 48 10.82 -1.97 0.78
N ILE A 49 9.78 -1.30 1.25
CA ILE A 49 9.50 -1.07 2.67
C ILE A 49 9.41 -2.42 3.39
N VAL A 50 8.58 -3.33 2.90
CA VAL A 50 8.38 -4.66 3.50
C VAL A 50 9.71 -5.40 3.56
N PHE A 51 10.45 -5.44 2.45
CA PHE A 51 11.72 -6.15 2.36
C PHE A 51 12.77 -5.58 3.31
N ILE A 52 13.06 -4.28 3.24
CA ILE A 52 14.15 -3.67 4.02
C ILE A 52 13.79 -3.63 5.51
N ILE A 53 12.57 -3.26 5.89
CA ILE A 53 12.18 -3.26 7.31
C ILE A 53 12.25 -4.67 7.88
N SER A 54 11.83 -5.70 7.14
CA SER A 54 11.97 -7.10 7.59
C SER A 54 13.43 -7.43 7.94
N LEU A 55 14.39 -7.07 7.08
CA LEU A 55 15.82 -7.30 7.33
C LEU A 55 16.30 -6.55 8.58
N LEU A 56 15.91 -5.29 8.75
CA LEU A 56 16.31 -4.49 9.91
C LEU A 56 15.70 -5.02 11.23
N LEU A 57 14.45 -5.48 11.19
CA LEU A 57 13.79 -6.14 12.32
C LEU A 57 14.49 -7.45 12.72
N LEU A 58 15.02 -8.19 11.76
CA LEU A 58 15.78 -9.43 11.99
C LEU A 58 17.18 -9.18 12.58
N VAL A 59 17.78 -8.01 12.32
CA VAL A 59 19.06 -7.58 12.92
C VAL A 59 18.85 -6.95 14.32
N GLY A 60 17.61 -6.80 14.76
CA GLY A 60 17.28 -6.38 16.12
C GLY A 60 16.85 -4.93 16.27
N LEU A 61 16.71 -4.18 15.17
CA LEU A 61 16.12 -2.84 15.22
C LEU A 61 14.63 -2.94 15.48
N THR A 62 14.10 -2.00 16.28
CA THR A 62 12.66 -1.88 16.49
C THR A 62 11.96 -1.39 15.22
N GLY A 63 10.67 -1.69 15.06
CA GLY A 63 9.91 -1.25 13.89
C GLY A 63 9.89 0.27 13.73
N LYS A 64 9.87 1.03 14.83
CA LYS A 64 10.00 2.51 14.79
C LYS A 64 11.33 2.95 14.21
N GLN A 65 12.45 2.39 14.69
CA GLN A 65 13.78 2.74 14.19
C GLN A 65 13.95 2.33 12.72
N ALA A 66 13.58 1.10 12.38
CA ALA A 66 13.66 0.59 11.01
C ALA A 66 12.84 1.46 10.04
N SER A 67 11.62 1.86 10.43
CA SER A 67 10.76 2.71 9.60
C SER A 67 11.39 4.09 9.33
N LEU A 68 11.98 4.73 10.35
CA LEU A 68 12.64 6.03 10.19
C LEU A 68 13.89 5.93 9.32
N ILE A 69 14.69 4.88 9.49
CA ILE A 69 15.87 4.62 8.64
C ILE A 69 15.45 4.43 7.18
N VAL A 70 14.46 3.56 6.94
CA VAL A 70 13.95 3.30 5.59
C VAL A 70 13.35 4.55 4.96
N ALA A 71 12.56 5.33 5.71
CA ALA A 71 12.01 6.58 5.22
C ALA A 71 13.10 7.58 4.83
N PHE A 72 14.14 7.72 5.66
CA PHE A 72 15.29 8.58 5.36
C PHE A 72 16.01 8.13 4.08
N CYS A 73 16.27 6.83 3.91
CA CYS A 73 16.89 6.29 2.70
C CYS A 73 16.05 6.55 1.45
N LEU A 74 14.74 6.29 1.49
CA LEU A 74 13.84 6.48 0.36
C LEU A 74 13.75 7.97 -0.03
N LEU A 75 13.58 8.86 0.95
CA LEU A 75 13.57 10.31 0.71
C LEU A 75 14.90 10.81 0.13
N THR A 76 16.03 10.24 0.56
CA THR A 76 17.34 10.60 0.00
C THR A 76 17.43 10.24 -1.48
N ILE A 77 16.91 9.07 -1.87
CA ILE A 77 16.85 8.65 -3.28
C ILE A 77 15.96 9.62 -4.07
N ASP A 78 14.81 10.02 -3.53
CA ASP A 78 13.93 10.99 -4.18
C ASP A 78 14.60 12.36 -4.36
N ILE A 79 15.31 12.85 -3.33
CA ILE A 79 16.05 14.12 -3.39
C ILE A 79 17.11 14.07 -4.51
N ILE A 80 17.88 12.99 -4.58
CA ILE A 80 18.89 12.80 -5.64
C ILE A 80 18.24 12.76 -7.03
N ARG A 81 17.02 12.23 -7.14
CA ARG A 81 16.27 12.06 -8.40
C ARG A 81 15.24 13.15 -8.64
N THR A 82 15.24 14.25 -7.88
CA THR A 82 14.16 15.24 -7.89
C THR A 82 13.86 15.80 -9.28
N LYS A 83 14.89 16.10 -10.09
CA LYS A 83 14.70 16.56 -11.48
C LYS A 83 13.90 15.57 -12.32
N TYR A 84 14.23 14.29 -12.23
CA TYR A 84 13.53 13.23 -12.95
C TYR A 84 12.10 13.03 -12.43
N ILE A 85 11.92 13.08 -11.11
CA ILE A 85 10.59 12.99 -10.49
C ILE A 85 9.68 14.13 -10.99
N PHE A 86 10.20 15.35 -11.10
CA PHE A 86 9.44 16.47 -11.67
C PHE A 86 9.05 16.23 -13.13
N GLU A 87 9.93 15.67 -13.95
CA GLU A 87 9.60 15.33 -15.34
C GLU A 87 8.54 14.22 -15.42
N LEU A 88 8.63 13.23 -14.54
CA LEU A 88 7.70 12.12 -14.46
C LEU A 88 6.30 12.61 -14.05
N ILE A 89 6.21 13.51 -13.07
CA ILE A 89 4.93 14.16 -12.71
C ILE A 89 4.37 14.97 -13.88
N LYS A 90 5.21 15.71 -14.62
CA LYS A 90 4.77 16.49 -15.79
C LYS A 90 4.27 15.64 -16.95
N SER A 91 4.79 14.41 -17.09
CA SER A 91 4.37 13.49 -18.16
C SER A 91 3.01 12.84 -17.94
N ILE A 92 2.41 13.01 -16.76
CA ILE A 92 1.10 12.45 -16.44
C ILE A 92 0.04 13.06 -17.36
N ARG A 93 -0.65 12.20 -18.12
CA ARG A 93 -1.71 12.62 -19.04
C ARG A 93 -2.92 13.14 -18.27
N LEU A 94 -3.60 14.15 -18.82
CA LEU A 94 -4.81 14.75 -18.25
C LEU A 94 -5.92 13.70 -17.95
N ARG A 95 -5.95 12.63 -18.74
CA ARG A 95 -6.86 11.48 -18.57
C ARG A 95 -6.63 10.74 -17.25
N LEU A 96 -5.38 10.54 -16.87
CA LEU A 96 -5.01 9.93 -15.58
C LEU A 96 -5.33 10.88 -14.42
N VAL A 97 -5.11 12.19 -14.60
CA VAL A 97 -5.48 13.21 -13.60
C VAL A 97 -6.99 13.18 -13.33
N PHE A 98 -7.81 13.14 -14.38
CA PHE A 98 -9.26 13.02 -14.25
C PHE A 98 -9.66 11.72 -13.55
N PHE A 99 -9.01 10.61 -13.88
CA PHE A 99 -9.26 9.33 -13.23
C PHE A 99 -8.94 9.38 -11.73
N CYS A 100 -7.76 9.89 -11.37
CA CYS A 100 -7.37 10.09 -9.97
C CYS A 100 -8.35 11.02 -9.23
N PHE A 101 -8.86 12.06 -9.89
CA PHE A 101 -9.86 12.95 -9.30
C PHE A 101 -11.16 12.22 -8.98
N VAL A 102 -11.68 11.40 -9.91
CA VAL A 102 -12.88 10.58 -9.67
C VAL A 102 -12.64 9.57 -8.56
N LEU A 103 -11.46 8.95 -8.50
CA LEU A 103 -11.09 8.03 -7.43
C LEU A 103 -11.01 8.71 -6.05
N LEU A 104 -10.52 9.94 -5.99
CA LEU A 104 -10.51 10.72 -4.75
C LEU A 104 -11.93 11.07 -4.29
N ILE A 105 -12.83 11.38 -5.22
CA ILE A 105 -14.26 11.55 -4.91
C ILE A 105 -14.85 10.24 -4.38
N PHE A 106 -14.57 9.12 -5.04
CA PHE A 106 -15.03 7.80 -4.60
C PHE A 106 -14.51 7.44 -3.20
N LEU A 107 -13.23 7.68 -2.95
CA LEU A 107 -12.63 7.53 -1.61
C LEU A 107 -13.36 8.38 -0.58
N TYR A 108 -13.62 9.65 -0.90
CA TYR A 108 -14.38 10.55 -0.03
C TYR A 108 -15.77 9.99 0.29
N TYR A 109 -16.51 9.49 -0.71
CA TYR A 109 -17.82 8.88 -0.50
C TYR A 109 -17.76 7.59 0.33
N ILE A 110 -16.78 6.72 0.10
CA ILE A 110 -16.60 5.49 0.89
C ILE A 110 -16.25 5.80 2.34
N LEU A 111 -15.42 6.82 2.56
CA LEU A 111 -15.04 7.27 3.90
C LEU A 111 -16.18 8.08 4.55
N THR A 112 -17.23 8.48 3.82
CA THR A 112 -18.34 9.28 4.35
C THR A 112 -19.15 8.61 5.45
N PRO A 113 -19.56 7.34 5.32
CA PRO A 113 -20.12 6.58 6.43
C PRO A 113 -19.22 6.55 7.67
N LEU A 114 -17.89 6.49 7.50
CA LEU A 114 -16.93 6.57 8.60
C LEU A 114 -16.93 7.96 9.26
N TYR A 115 -17.14 9.05 8.49
CA TYR A 115 -17.27 10.40 9.03
C TYR A 115 -18.57 10.59 9.86
N LYS A 116 -19.65 9.89 9.50
CA LYS A 116 -20.98 10.10 10.13
C LYS A 116 -21.21 9.27 11.39
N LEU A 117 -20.54 8.13 11.54
CA LEU A 117 -20.71 7.23 12.68
C LEU A 117 -19.82 7.57 13.89
N GLY A 118 -19.03 8.65 13.83
CA GLY A 118 -18.28 9.20 14.97
C GLY A 118 -17.12 8.33 15.47
N TYR A 119 -16.76 7.28 14.74
CA TYR A 119 -15.63 6.41 15.06
C TYR A 119 -15.11 5.74 13.78
N ALA A 120 -13.89 5.21 13.85
CA ALA A 120 -13.58 3.95 13.18
C ALA A 120 -14.44 2.85 13.83
N THR A 121 -15.75 2.89 13.62
CA THR A 121 -16.72 2.05 14.34
C THR A 121 -16.51 0.61 13.93
N THR A 122 -15.96 -0.20 14.84
CA THR A 122 -16.46 -1.51 15.32
C THR A 122 -16.85 -2.61 14.33
N THR A 123 -17.31 -2.35 13.11
CA THR A 123 -17.65 -3.38 12.11
C THR A 123 -16.42 -4.04 11.49
N THR A 124 -15.30 -3.32 11.31
CA THR A 124 -14.01 -3.90 10.88
C THR A 124 -13.27 -4.68 11.98
N TYR A 125 -13.67 -4.49 13.24
CA TYR A 125 -13.08 -5.16 14.41
C TYR A 125 -13.63 -6.57 14.65
N TYR A 126 -14.71 -6.99 13.98
CA TYR A 126 -15.28 -8.32 14.16
C TYR A 126 -14.57 -9.43 13.36
N ILE A 127 -13.58 -9.07 12.54
CA ILE A 127 -12.76 -10.05 11.82
C ILE A 127 -11.44 -10.18 12.55
N GLY A 128 -11.21 -11.37 13.12
CA GLY A 128 -10.02 -11.67 13.93
C GLY A 128 -8.71 -11.30 13.25
N ASP A 129 -8.62 -11.41 11.92
CA ASP A 129 -7.43 -11.05 11.15
C ASP A 129 -7.09 -9.55 11.23
N SER A 130 -8.07 -8.65 11.13
CA SER A 130 -7.84 -7.19 11.21
C SER A 130 -7.28 -6.78 12.58
N VAL A 131 -7.87 -7.34 13.65
CA VAL A 131 -7.42 -7.09 15.02
C VAL A 131 -5.99 -7.59 15.20
N ALA A 132 -5.70 -8.79 14.73
CA ALA A 132 -4.38 -9.36 14.86
C ALA A 132 -3.32 -8.58 14.07
N TYR A 133 -3.64 -8.06 12.87
CA TYR A 133 -2.74 -7.16 12.15
C TYR A 133 -2.44 -5.88 12.92
N ILE A 134 -3.46 -5.27 13.53
CA ILE A 134 -3.33 -4.03 14.30
C ILE A 134 -2.52 -4.27 15.58
N SER A 135 -2.84 -5.33 16.35
CA SER A 135 -2.10 -5.70 17.56
C SER A 135 -0.63 -6.04 17.25
N ALA A 136 -0.38 -6.81 16.19
CA ALA A 136 0.99 -7.12 15.74
C ALA A 136 1.77 -5.84 15.34
N THR A 137 1.08 -4.86 14.76
CA THR A 137 1.68 -3.56 14.42
C THR A 137 2.10 -2.80 15.66
N ASP A 138 1.23 -2.66 16.66
CA ASP A 138 1.57 -1.93 17.89
C ASP A 138 2.73 -2.57 18.64
N ILE A 139 2.79 -3.89 18.63
CA ILE A 139 3.90 -4.65 19.19
C ILE A 139 5.20 -4.41 18.42
N LEU A 140 5.19 -4.44 17.08
CA LEU A 140 6.40 -4.21 16.27
C LEU A 140 6.94 -2.78 16.35
N LYS A 141 6.12 -1.78 16.71
CA LYS A 141 6.63 -0.41 16.88
C LYS A 141 7.75 -0.34 17.90
N SER A 142 7.60 -1.03 19.03
CA SER A 142 8.52 -0.99 20.16
C SER A 142 9.46 -2.19 20.26
N ASN A 143 9.25 -3.23 19.45
CA ASN A 143 10.03 -4.47 19.50
C ASN A 143 10.65 -4.81 18.14
N SER A 144 11.65 -5.68 18.16
CA SER A 144 12.23 -6.30 16.96
C SER A 144 11.81 -7.77 16.85
N ILE A 145 11.78 -8.32 15.65
CA ILE A 145 11.51 -9.76 15.46
C ILE A 145 12.61 -10.58 16.15
N TYR A 146 13.86 -10.13 16.08
CA TYR A 146 14.97 -10.75 16.81
C TYR A 146 14.72 -10.82 18.32
N SER A 147 14.19 -9.75 18.92
CA SER A 147 13.87 -9.72 20.35
C SER A 147 12.77 -10.72 20.71
N PHE A 148 11.79 -10.94 19.82
CA PHE A 148 10.80 -12.01 19.99
C PHE A 148 11.45 -13.38 19.93
N ASN A 149 12.31 -13.65 18.96
CA ASN A 149 12.94 -14.98 18.84
C ASN A 149 13.91 -15.26 20.00
N LYS A 150 14.54 -14.23 20.55
CA LYS A 150 15.46 -14.37 21.70
C LYS A 150 14.73 -14.45 23.05
N SER A 151 13.57 -13.80 23.16
CA SER A 151 12.75 -13.83 24.39
C SER A 151 11.68 -14.92 24.38
N ALA A 152 11.36 -15.50 23.22
CA ALA A 152 10.56 -16.70 23.05
C ALA A 152 11.39 -17.95 23.42
N GLY A 153 11.72 -18.07 24.71
CA GLY A 153 11.44 -19.35 25.33
C GLY A 153 9.96 -19.63 25.07
N ASP A 154 9.66 -20.86 24.63
CA ASP A 154 8.34 -21.36 24.28
C ASP A 154 7.19 -20.57 24.95
N PRO A 155 6.30 -19.87 24.21
CA PRO A 155 5.22 -19.08 24.80
C PRO A 155 4.23 -19.94 25.62
N PHE A 156 4.36 -21.27 25.55
CA PHE A 156 3.64 -22.22 26.40
C PHE A 156 4.33 -22.56 27.72
N ASN A 157 5.57 -22.10 27.97
CA ASN A 157 6.42 -22.71 28.98
C ASN A 157 6.86 -21.80 30.14
N GLU A 158 6.59 -20.49 30.14
CA GLU A 158 6.87 -19.68 31.33
C GLU A 158 5.80 -18.61 31.59
N SER A 159 5.54 -18.45 32.88
CA SER A 159 4.62 -17.55 33.59
C SER A 159 4.82 -16.05 33.34
N ARG A 160 4.97 -15.63 32.09
CA ARG A 160 4.93 -14.22 31.69
C ARG A 160 3.54 -13.91 31.17
N SER A 161 3.02 -12.75 31.53
CA SER A 161 1.65 -12.31 31.27
C SER A 161 1.27 -12.42 29.78
N ASN A 162 0.71 -13.56 29.40
CA ASN A 162 0.19 -13.83 28.06
C ASN A 162 -1.04 -12.95 27.81
N THR A 163 -0.83 -11.71 27.39
CA THR A 163 -1.93 -10.92 26.83
C THR A 163 -2.27 -11.49 25.45
N LEU A 164 -3.57 -11.56 25.14
CA LEU A 164 -4.08 -12.04 23.85
C LEU A 164 -3.37 -11.37 22.65
N ASP A 165 -2.94 -10.12 22.80
CA ASP A 165 -2.18 -9.38 21.80
C ASP A 165 -0.79 -9.96 21.51
N GLN A 166 -0.06 -10.42 22.53
CA GLN A 166 1.25 -11.07 22.35
C GLN A 166 1.10 -12.44 21.68
N TYR A 167 0.05 -13.19 22.02
CA TYR A 167 -0.27 -14.45 21.37
C TYR A 167 -0.61 -14.26 19.89
N ASN A 168 -1.48 -13.28 19.58
CA ASN A 168 -1.84 -12.93 18.20
C ASN A 168 -0.60 -12.50 17.41
N ALA A 169 0.24 -11.62 17.97
CA ALA A 169 1.50 -11.23 17.36
C ALA A 169 2.42 -12.44 17.10
N TRP A 170 2.61 -13.32 18.09
CA TRP A 170 3.45 -14.49 17.95
C TRP A 170 2.97 -15.46 16.86
N GLY A 171 1.66 -15.72 16.79
CA GLY A 171 1.05 -16.55 15.73
C GLY A 171 1.27 -15.98 14.33
N PHE A 172 1.25 -14.65 14.18
CA PHE A 172 1.63 -13.98 12.93
C PHE A 172 3.13 -14.09 12.65
N PHE A 173 4.01 -13.94 13.64
CA PHE A 173 5.46 -13.94 13.41
C PHE A 173 6.08 -15.33 13.25
N HIS A 174 5.46 -16.38 13.77
CA HIS A 174 6.03 -17.74 13.73
C HIS A 174 5.22 -18.73 12.88
N GLY A 175 3.91 -18.57 12.76
CA GLY A 175 3.03 -19.51 12.05
C GLY A 175 2.48 -19.01 10.71
N GLY A 176 2.33 -17.69 10.53
CA GLY A 176 1.75 -17.10 9.32
C GLY A 176 2.78 -16.35 8.49
N ALA A 177 2.95 -16.66 7.21
CA ALA A 177 3.76 -15.87 6.27
C ALA A 177 3.10 -14.50 5.93
N ARG A 178 2.55 -13.78 6.93
CA ARG A 178 1.66 -12.61 6.78
C ARG A 178 2.27 -11.32 7.36
N TRP A 179 3.60 -11.22 7.40
CA TRP A 179 4.33 -10.12 8.07
C TRP A 179 4.26 -8.78 7.33
N GLY A 180 3.96 -8.82 6.02
CA GLY A 180 3.95 -7.62 5.18
C GLY A 180 2.96 -6.56 5.68
N THR A 181 1.75 -6.96 6.05
CA THR A 181 0.70 -6.02 6.50
C THR A 181 1.10 -5.30 7.79
N PRO A 182 1.49 -5.97 8.90
CA PRO A 182 1.97 -5.27 10.09
C PRO A 182 3.14 -4.34 9.81
N ILE A 183 4.11 -4.75 8.98
CA ILE A 183 5.27 -3.92 8.62
C ILE A 183 4.86 -2.65 7.89
N ILE A 184 3.95 -2.75 6.92
CA ILE A 184 3.39 -1.60 6.20
C ILE A 184 2.72 -0.66 7.21
N LEU A 185 1.88 -1.18 8.10
CA LEU A 185 1.19 -0.37 9.10
C LEU A 185 2.14 0.31 10.07
N VAL A 186 3.22 -0.36 10.49
CA VAL A 186 4.27 0.26 11.33
C VAL A 186 4.89 1.44 10.59
N PHE A 187 5.28 1.25 9.33
CA PHE A 187 5.89 2.32 8.53
C PHE A 187 4.98 3.55 8.42
N PHE A 188 3.74 3.35 7.99
CA PHE A 188 2.79 4.46 7.83
C PHE A 188 2.38 5.10 9.16
N SER A 189 2.25 4.33 10.24
CA SER A 189 1.91 4.87 11.56
C SER A 189 3.05 5.68 12.19
N VAL A 190 4.30 5.24 12.02
CA VAL A 190 5.47 5.98 12.50
C VAL A 190 5.62 7.32 11.76
N LEU A 191 5.37 7.35 10.45
CA LEU A 191 5.53 8.57 9.65
C LEU A 191 4.36 9.55 9.79
N SER A 192 3.13 9.03 9.83
CA SER A 192 1.94 9.88 9.89
C SER A 192 1.58 10.30 11.33
N GLY A 193 1.96 9.52 12.33
CA GLY A 193 1.62 9.75 13.74
C GLY A 193 0.17 9.39 14.09
N PHE A 194 -0.60 8.80 13.17
CA PHE A 194 -2.00 8.43 13.40
C PHE A 194 -2.15 7.02 13.97
N ASN A 195 -3.37 6.73 14.46
CA ASN A 195 -3.70 5.41 15.00
C ASN A 195 -3.71 4.34 13.89
N ASN A 196 -3.17 3.15 14.18
CA ASN A 196 -3.10 2.00 13.27
C ASN A 196 -4.45 1.62 12.67
N VAL A 197 -5.54 1.76 13.42
CA VAL A 197 -6.90 1.42 12.97
C VAL A 197 -7.32 2.31 11.79
N GLN A 198 -7.09 3.61 11.93
CA GLN A 198 -7.42 4.60 10.90
C GLN A 198 -6.55 4.36 9.67
N ILE A 199 -5.25 4.14 9.89
CA ILE A 199 -4.29 3.87 8.83
C ILE A 199 -4.64 2.58 8.09
N PHE A 200 -4.92 1.49 8.80
CA PHE A 200 -5.30 0.21 8.22
C PHE A 200 -6.53 0.32 7.34
N THR A 201 -7.58 0.96 7.85
CA THR A 201 -8.83 1.16 7.13
C THR A 201 -8.60 1.98 5.86
N ILE A 202 -7.93 3.13 5.98
CA ILE A 202 -7.71 4.04 4.85
C ILE A 202 -6.75 3.44 3.81
N LEU A 203 -5.66 2.79 4.25
CA LEU A 203 -4.73 2.12 3.34
C LEU A 203 -5.40 0.99 2.56
N SER A 204 -6.32 0.24 3.17
CA SER A 204 -7.08 -0.80 2.48
C SER A 204 -7.86 -0.22 1.29
N TYR A 205 -8.50 0.93 1.47
CA TYR A 205 -9.20 1.63 0.39
C TYR A 205 -8.25 2.28 -0.63
N ILE A 206 -7.13 2.86 -0.19
CA ILE A 206 -6.11 3.39 -1.10
C ILE A 206 -5.58 2.28 -2.01
N PHE A 207 -5.26 1.11 -1.46
CA PHE A 207 -4.82 -0.05 -2.23
C PHE A 207 -5.90 -0.54 -3.19
N PHE A 208 -7.15 -0.63 -2.76
CA PHE A 208 -8.26 -0.97 -3.65
C PHE A 208 -8.44 0.02 -4.81
N ILE A 209 -8.20 1.31 -4.55
CA ILE A 209 -8.22 2.34 -5.60
C ILE A 209 -7.05 2.18 -6.57
N ILE A 210 -5.85 1.88 -6.06
CA ILE A 210 -4.67 1.61 -6.90
C ILE A 210 -4.90 0.37 -7.78
N SER A 211 -5.57 -0.68 -7.29
CA SER A 211 -5.92 -1.83 -8.13
C SER A 211 -6.88 -1.45 -9.26
N GLY A 212 -7.87 -0.58 -8.99
CA GLY A 212 -8.73 -0.01 -10.03
C GLY A 212 -7.96 0.80 -11.09
N LEU A 213 -6.97 1.59 -10.66
CA LEU A 213 -6.07 2.31 -11.58
C LEU A 213 -5.26 1.37 -12.46
N LEU A 214 -4.70 0.29 -11.90
CA LEU A 214 -3.99 -0.72 -12.67
C LEU A 214 -4.92 -1.40 -13.68
N ILE A 215 -6.15 -1.73 -13.30
CA ILE A 215 -7.13 -2.33 -14.21
C ILE A 215 -7.49 -1.37 -15.34
N PHE A 216 -7.69 -0.09 -15.04
CA PHE A 216 -7.92 0.93 -16.07
C PHE A 216 -6.78 0.91 -17.10
N GLN A 217 -5.53 0.92 -16.64
CA GLN A 217 -4.35 0.91 -17.51
C GLN A 217 -4.20 -0.39 -18.31
N ILE A 218 -4.43 -1.54 -17.68
CA ILE A 218 -4.38 -2.84 -18.37
C ILE A 218 -5.45 -2.87 -19.47
N ILE A 219 -6.69 -2.47 -19.18
CA ILE A 219 -7.77 -2.47 -20.17
C ILE A 219 -7.47 -1.49 -21.31
N ASP A 220 -7.02 -0.27 -20.99
CA ASP A 220 -6.68 0.74 -22.00
C ASP A 220 -5.53 0.27 -22.91
N GLY A 221 -4.52 -0.38 -22.33
CA GLY A 221 -3.37 -0.94 -23.06
C GLY A 221 -3.72 -2.15 -23.94
N TYR A 222 -4.60 -3.04 -23.48
CA TYR A 222 -5.06 -4.19 -24.26
C TYR A 222 -6.01 -3.79 -25.38
N ILE A 223 -6.95 -2.91 -25.05
CA ILE A 223 -7.98 -2.48 -25.97
C ILE A 223 -7.55 -1.13 -26.57
N LYS A 224 -6.41 -1.14 -27.29
CA LYS A 224 -5.81 0.03 -27.99
C LYS A 224 -6.75 0.78 -28.95
N LYS A 225 -8.02 0.36 -29.07
CA LYS A 225 -9.07 0.89 -29.95
C LYS A 225 -10.38 1.26 -29.24
N THR A 226 -10.54 1.05 -27.93
CA THR A 226 -11.76 1.50 -27.25
C THR A 226 -11.72 2.97 -26.88
N ASN A 227 -12.91 3.56 -26.90
CA ASN A 227 -13.18 4.84 -26.26
C ASN A 227 -12.70 4.76 -24.80
N MET A 228 -11.87 5.73 -24.37
CA MET A 228 -11.42 5.90 -22.98
C MET A 228 -12.56 5.73 -21.96
N PHE A 229 -13.76 6.15 -22.35
CA PHE A 229 -14.97 6.00 -21.56
C PHE A 229 -15.30 4.54 -21.21
N ILE A 230 -15.01 3.58 -22.09
CA ILE A 230 -15.25 2.15 -21.84
C ILE A 230 -14.22 1.62 -20.84
N SER A 231 -12.92 1.91 -21.03
CA SER A 231 -11.87 1.54 -20.08
C SER A 231 -12.18 2.09 -18.68
N PHE A 232 -12.67 3.34 -18.64
CA PHE A 232 -13.14 4.01 -17.43
C PHE A 232 -14.33 3.29 -16.79
N LEU A 233 -15.39 3.02 -17.56
CA LEU A 233 -16.61 2.38 -17.07
C LEU A 233 -16.33 0.96 -16.54
N LEU A 234 -15.46 0.20 -17.21
CA LEU A 234 -15.07 -1.14 -16.75
C LEU A 234 -14.26 -1.10 -15.46
N SER A 235 -13.33 -0.15 -15.32
CA SER A 235 -12.60 0.05 -14.07
C SER A 235 -13.53 0.48 -12.93
N LEU A 236 -14.52 1.34 -13.22
CA LEU A 236 -15.56 1.67 -12.24
C LEU A 236 -16.39 0.45 -11.86
N PHE A 237 -16.81 -0.39 -12.81
CA PHE A 237 -17.54 -1.63 -12.47
C PHE A 237 -16.74 -2.57 -11.58
N TYR A 238 -15.42 -2.62 -11.76
CA TYR A 238 -14.53 -3.33 -10.83
C TYR A 238 -14.57 -2.72 -9.42
N LEU A 239 -14.43 -1.39 -9.31
CA LEU A 239 -14.42 -0.69 -8.02
C LEU A 239 -15.76 -0.72 -7.29
N PHE A 240 -16.87 -0.70 -8.04
CA PHE A 240 -18.23 -0.83 -7.52
C PHE A 240 -18.70 -2.27 -7.38
N ASN A 241 -17.84 -3.26 -7.67
CA ASN A 241 -18.18 -4.65 -7.44
C ASN A 241 -18.40 -4.87 -5.95
N TYR A 242 -19.64 -5.18 -5.57
CA TYR A 242 -20.04 -5.31 -4.17
C TYR A 242 -19.22 -6.36 -3.41
N SER A 243 -18.89 -7.49 -4.03
CA SER A 243 -18.10 -8.55 -3.39
C SER A 243 -16.67 -8.11 -3.12
N LEU A 244 -16.01 -7.45 -4.08
CA LEU A 244 -14.66 -6.92 -3.90
C LEU A 244 -14.64 -5.78 -2.87
N PHE A 245 -15.62 -4.87 -2.94
CA PHE A 245 -15.78 -3.82 -1.96
C PHE A 245 -16.00 -4.40 -0.55
N TRP A 246 -16.82 -5.43 -0.42
CA TRP A 246 -17.07 -6.12 0.84
C TRP A 246 -15.77 -6.73 1.41
N ILE A 247 -14.95 -7.39 0.59
CA ILE A 247 -13.65 -7.94 1.01
C ILE A 247 -12.76 -6.84 1.62
N VAL A 248 -12.68 -5.68 0.96
CA VAL A 248 -11.86 -4.54 1.42
C VAL A 248 -12.43 -3.91 2.68
N ALA A 249 -13.75 -3.71 2.72
CA ALA A 249 -14.45 -3.18 3.89
C ALA A 249 -14.35 -4.10 5.12
N ASN A 250 -14.03 -5.37 4.92
CA ASN A 250 -13.80 -6.37 5.94
C ASN A 250 -12.31 -6.57 6.30
N GLY A 251 -11.43 -5.63 5.92
CA GLY A 251 -10.05 -5.58 6.38
C GLY A 251 -9.12 -6.63 5.77
N GLN A 252 -9.47 -7.22 4.64
CA GLN A 252 -8.61 -8.19 3.93
C GLN A 252 -7.51 -7.52 3.10
N ILE A 253 -6.71 -6.65 3.74
CA ILE A 253 -5.68 -5.85 3.07
C ILE A 253 -4.59 -6.70 2.40
N SER A 254 -4.24 -7.86 2.98
CA SER A 254 -3.27 -8.79 2.42
C SER A 254 -3.70 -9.33 1.05
N GLN A 255 -4.99 -9.65 0.90
CA GLN A 255 -5.59 -10.10 -0.34
C GLN A 255 -5.57 -8.96 -1.37
N THR A 256 -5.92 -7.74 -0.95
CA THR A 256 -5.86 -6.54 -1.82
C THR A 256 -4.46 -6.27 -2.34
N ILE A 257 -3.44 -6.31 -1.47
CA ILE A 257 -2.03 -6.13 -1.86
C ILE A 257 -1.59 -7.23 -2.85
N THR A 258 -2.01 -8.47 -2.62
CA THR A 258 -1.70 -9.59 -3.51
C THR A 258 -2.29 -9.39 -4.90
N VAL A 259 -3.55 -8.93 -4.98
CA VAL A 259 -4.20 -8.60 -6.26
C VAL A 259 -3.45 -7.47 -6.96
N ILE A 260 -3.07 -6.41 -6.25
CA ILE A 260 -2.27 -5.31 -6.79
C ILE A 260 -0.94 -5.81 -7.35
N PHE A 261 -0.25 -6.69 -6.62
CA PHE A 261 1.01 -7.26 -7.06
C PHE A 261 0.87 -8.03 -8.38
N PHE A 262 -0.14 -8.91 -8.49
CA PHE A 262 -0.39 -9.63 -9.74
C PHE A 262 -0.81 -8.71 -10.90
N LEU A 263 -1.67 -7.72 -10.64
CA LEU A 263 -2.03 -6.72 -11.65
C LEU A 263 -0.81 -5.90 -12.10
N SER A 264 0.12 -5.60 -11.18
CA SER A 264 1.37 -4.89 -11.51
C SER A 264 2.28 -5.72 -12.40
N ILE A 265 2.37 -7.04 -12.17
CA ILE A 265 3.11 -7.95 -13.05
C ILE A 265 2.48 -7.99 -14.44
N ILE A 266 1.15 -8.13 -14.53
CA ILE A 266 0.43 -8.14 -15.80
C ILE A 266 0.68 -6.82 -16.54
N TYR A 267 0.53 -5.69 -15.85
CA TYR A 267 0.77 -4.36 -16.42
C TYR A 267 2.20 -4.20 -16.94
N LEU A 268 3.20 -4.62 -16.17
CA LEU A 268 4.61 -4.62 -16.57
C LEU A 268 4.88 -5.45 -17.83
N VAL A 269 4.27 -6.64 -17.93
CA VAL A 269 4.41 -7.51 -19.10
C VAL A 269 3.81 -6.85 -20.34
N GLU A 270 2.66 -6.20 -20.21
CA GLU A 270 2.01 -5.51 -21.33
C GLU A 270 2.80 -4.29 -21.81
N GLU A 271 3.29 -3.45 -20.90
CA GLU A 271 4.11 -2.30 -21.27
C GLU A 271 5.36 -2.72 -22.04
N ARG A 272 6.02 -3.81 -21.63
CA ARG A 272 7.18 -4.36 -22.35
C ARG A 272 6.84 -4.88 -23.75
N LYS A 273 5.67 -5.51 -23.93
CA LYS A 273 5.21 -5.94 -25.27
C LYS A 273 4.97 -4.74 -26.17
N ILE A 274 4.32 -3.69 -25.66
CA ILE A 274 4.05 -2.45 -26.40
C ILE A 274 5.36 -1.79 -26.82
N PHE A 275 6.33 -1.70 -25.90
CA PHE A 275 7.65 -1.15 -26.18
C PHE A 275 8.38 -1.93 -27.29
N SER A 276 8.39 -3.25 -27.20
CA SER A 276 9.05 -4.12 -28.19
C SER A 276 8.42 -3.98 -29.60
N GLN A 277 7.10 -3.82 -29.68
CA GLN A 277 6.40 -3.58 -30.95
C GLN A 277 6.74 -2.22 -31.57
N LYS A 278 6.93 -1.16 -30.77
CA LYS A 278 7.30 0.17 -31.29
C LYS A 278 8.68 0.15 -31.94
N ILE A 279 9.66 -0.48 -31.30
CA ILE A 279 11.03 -0.60 -31.85
C ILE A 279 11.02 -1.34 -33.20
N LEU A 280 10.23 -2.40 -33.30
CA LEU A 280 10.09 -3.19 -34.54
C LEU A 280 9.42 -2.43 -35.70
N ILE A 281 8.72 -1.33 -35.44
CA ILE A 281 8.09 -0.48 -36.46
C ILE A 281 9.03 0.65 -36.88
N GLU A 282 9.95 1.07 -36.00
CA GLU A 282 10.92 2.15 -36.25
C GLU A 282 12.22 1.67 -36.92
N LEU A 283 12.48 0.36 -36.92
CA LEU A 283 13.59 -0.31 -37.63
C LEU A 283 13.14 -0.82 -39.00
#